data_AF-A0A378VMN9-F1
#
_entry.id   AF-A0A378VMN9-F1
#
_cell.length_a   1.000
_cell.length_b   1.000
_cell.length_c   1.000
_cell.angle_alpha   90.00
_cell.angle_beta   90.00
_cell.angle_gamma   90.00
#
_symmetry.space_group_name_H-M   'P 1'
#
loop_
_entity.id
_entity.type
_entity.pdbx_description
1 polymer ?
#
loop_
_entity_poly.entity_id
_entity_poly.type
_entity_poly.pdbx_seq_one_letter_code
_entity_poly.pdbx_strand_id
1 'polypeptide(L)'
;MRGGGVAEPHVPVSIPTATPLTGEVKLTDDNSKIENINTANTGNTSGIAIQQREYKVNNYGVESTAKSFIFKTPDGAQYALSSYADPLTPSYSSPDFKIPDRHAGQRLADGSRIFICCSDSGATTYAEITKQDYMKFGAWIGPNGEIDLFAGGFPVGKTPPPKWGSHTPETKGTGKITYQVWGIRVKDGQFVTSSYTPPKNSSSYLYKPTNTPVLSFITANFNSNKLAGKIIGNSDYGPDVEIKEAQIDGLSFSGDATSGGKTGKLEGKFFGKFNSSYDSDTSIGGKITFDGDRSLDTVFGGVSYKKELESTTDRETTHLTK
;
A
#
# COMPACT_ATOMS: atom_id res chain seq x y z
N MET A 1 41.55 11.04 -6.94
CA MET A 1 40.14 10.65 -6.67
C MET A 1 39.51 11.77 -5.87
N ARG A 2 38.54 12.51 -6.42
CA ARG A 2 37.75 13.51 -5.67
C ARG A 2 36.34 12.95 -5.51
N GLY A 3 36.05 12.43 -4.32
CA GLY A 3 34.69 12.05 -3.93
C GLY A 3 33.91 13.31 -3.61
N GLY A 4 33.05 13.74 -4.54
CA GLY A 4 32.08 14.78 -4.28
C GLY A 4 30.94 14.22 -3.44
N GLY A 5 30.98 14.44 -2.13
CA GLY A 5 29.79 14.34 -1.28
C GLY A 5 28.86 15.49 -1.63
N VAL A 6 28.14 15.36 -2.74
CA VAL A 6 27.10 16.32 -3.10
C VAL A 6 25.84 15.86 -2.39
N ALA A 7 25.46 16.56 -1.32
CA ALA A 7 24.14 16.42 -0.73
C ALA A 7 23.09 16.78 -1.78
N GLU A 8 21.99 16.02 -1.82
CA GLU A 8 20.92 16.24 -2.77
C GLU A 8 20.30 17.64 -2.57
N PRO A 9 20.25 18.48 -3.62
CA PRO A 9 19.81 19.86 -3.48
C PRO A 9 18.36 19.92 -2.96
N HIS A 10 18.19 20.45 -1.76
CA HIS A 10 16.88 20.74 -1.17
C HIS A 10 16.38 22.08 -1.69
N VAL A 11 15.67 22.07 -2.81
CA VAL A 11 14.84 23.21 -3.20
C VAL A 11 13.44 22.97 -2.63
N PRO A 12 12.98 23.76 -1.64
CA PRO A 12 11.62 23.62 -1.13
C PRO A 12 10.65 24.15 -2.18
N VAL A 13 10.20 23.26 -3.07
CA VAL A 13 9.03 23.51 -3.91
C VAL A 13 7.81 23.18 -3.06
N SER A 14 6.89 24.14 -2.89
CA SER A 14 5.66 23.91 -2.15
C SER A 14 4.82 22.84 -2.85
N ILE A 15 4.41 21.80 -2.13
CA ILE A 15 3.47 20.79 -2.66
C ILE A 15 2.13 21.49 -2.95
N PRO A 16 1.61 21.41 -4.19
CA PRO A 16 0.34 22.06 -4.54
C PRO A 16 -0.83 21.39 -3.82
N THR A 17 -1.81 22.20 -3.45
CA THR A 17 -3.08 21.71 -2.89
C THR A 17 -3.87 20.97 -3.97
N ALA A 18 -4.40 19.80 -3.67
CA ALA A 18 -5.26 19.04 -4.57
C ALA A 18 -6.64 19.68 -4.64
N THR A 19 -7.13 19.90 -5.86
CA THR A 19 -8.50 20.35 -6.13
C THR A 19 -9.41 19.13 -6.27
N PRO A 20 -10.63 19.15 -5.71
CA PRO A 20 -11.59 18.07 -5.92
C PRO A 20 -11.98 17.97 -7.39
N LEU A 21 -12.39 16.77 -7.80
CA LEU A 21 -12.98 16.53 -9.11
C LEU A 21 -14.30 17.28 -9.22
N THR A 22 -14.45 18.02 -10.30
CA THR A 22 -15.65 18.82 -10.59
C THR A 22 -16.64 18.04 -11.43
N GLY A 23 -17.93 18.19 -11.15
CA GLY A 23 -19.01 17.55 -11.89
C GLY A 23 -19.26 16.10 -11.46
N GLU A 24 -20.16 15.41 -12.16
CA GLU A 24 -20.47 14.01 -11.89
C GLU A 24 -19.29 13.11 -12.29
N VAL A 25 -18.72 12.40 -11.31
CA VAL A 25 -17.64 11.44 -11.56
C VAL A 25 -18.23 10.11 -11.98
N LYS A 26 -18.00 9.71 -13.24
CA LYS A 26 -18.38 8.39 -13.73
C LYS A 26 -17.51 7.30 -13.09
N LEU A 27 -18.07 6.54 -12.17
CA LEU A 27 -17.43 5.36 -11.58
C LEU A 27 -17.42 4.19 -12.58
N THR A 28 -16.47 3.27 -12.41
CA THR A 28 -16.45 2.03 -13.21
C THR A 28 -17.57 1.10 -12.78
N ASP A 29 -18.05 0.23 -13.68
CA ASP A 29 -19.06 -0.78 -13.34
C ASP A 29 -18.59 -1.73 -12.22
N ASP A 30 -17.28 -1.98 -12.15
CA ASP A 30 -16.65 -2.80 -11.12
C ASP A 30 -16.44 -2.06 -9.79
N ASN A 31 -16.71 -0.75 -9.69
CA ASN A 31 -16.46 0.02 -8.46
C ASN A 31 -17.16 -0.57 -7.22
N SER A 32 -18.33 -1.17 -7.40
CA SER A 32 -19.08 -1.85 -6.32
C SER A 32 -18.33 -3.07 -5.72
N LYS A 33 -17.31 -3.59 -6.41
CA LYS A 33 -16.47 -4.70 -5.97
C LYS A 33 -15.28 -4.26 -5.13
N ILE A 34 -15.02 -2.95 -5.05
CA ILE A 34 -13.94 -2.41 -4.21
C ILE A 34 -14.35 -2.53 -2.76
N GLU A 35 -13.44 -3.07 -1.94
CA GLU A 35 -13.61 -3.13 -0.50
C GLU A 35 -12.64 -2.18 0.19
N ASN A 36 -13.13 -1.49 1.23
CA ASN A 36 -12.38 -0.53 2.01
C ASN A 36 -12.22 -1.02 3.44
N ILE A 37 -11.02 -0.82 3.99
CA ILE A 37 -10.60 -1.15 5.35
C ILE A 37 -10.13 0.17 5.96
N ASN A 38 -10.81 0.65 6.99
CA ASN A 38 -10.52 1.95 7.61
C ASN A 38 -10.41 1.81 9.14
N THR A 39 -9.59 2.64 9.76
CA THR A 39 -9.55 2.78 11.22
C THR A 39 -10.67 3.69 11.75
N ALA A 40 -11.20 4.60 10.91
CA ALA A 40 -12.27 5.52 11.30
C ALA A 40 -13.70 4.96 11.20
N ASN A 41 -13.90 3.81 10.53
CA ASN A 41 -15.23 3.18 10.31
C ASN A 41 -15.84 2.52 11.57
N THR A 42 -15.52 3.01 12.77
CA THR A 42 -16.16 2.59 14.02
C THR A 42 -17.30 3.57 14.36
N GLY A 43 -18.55 3.14 14.21
CA GLY A 43 -19.73 3.96 14.55
C GLY A 43 -20.27 4.77 13.36
N ASN A 44 -20.59 6.05 13.59
CA ASN A 44 -21.23 6.93 12.59
C ASN A 44 -20.24 7.78 11.76
N THR A 45 -18.93 7.66 11.99
CA THR A 45 -17.89 8.36 11.21
C THR A 45 -17.48 7.53 10.00
N SER A 46 -17.66 8.11 8.81
CA SER A 46 -17.13 7.54 7.56
C SER A 46 -15.68 7.96 7.36
N GLY A 47 -14.79 7.00 7.08
CA GLY A 47 -13.41 7.28 6.64
C GLY A 47 -13.29 7.62 5.15
N ILE A 48 -12.05 7.64 4.64
CA ILE A 48 -11.74 7.71 3.22
C ILE A 48 -12.29 6.48 2.50
N ALA A 49 -13.06 6.70 1.43
CA ALA A 49 -13.47 5.62 0.53
C ALA A 49 -12.63 5.64 -0.74
N ILE A 50 -11.92 4.54 -1.01
CA ILE A 50 -11.29 4.29 -2.30
C ILE A 50 -12.37 3.86 -3.29
N GLN A 51 -12.33 4.46 -4.48
CA GLN A 51 -13.22 4.19 -5.60
C GLN A 51 -12.41 4.10 -6.89
N GLN A 52 -13.00 3.63 -7.97
CA GLN A 52 -12.40 3.65 -9.30
C GLN A 52 -13.32 4.37 -10.29
N ARG A 53 -12.75 5.30 -11.05
CA ARG A 53 -13.45 6.06 -12.10
C ARG A 53 -12.99 5.69 -13.49
N GLU A 54 -13.83 6.04 -14.46
CA GLU A 54 -13.46 6.15 -15.87
C GLU A 54 -13.15 7.60 -16.23
N TYR A 55 -12.16 7.81 -17.09
CA TYR A 55 -11.86 9.13 -17.63
C TYR A 55 -11.34 9.03 -19.08
N LYS A 56 -11.53 10.10 -19.84
CA LYS A 56 -11.07 10.18 -21.23
C LYS A 56 -9.61 10.60 -21.27
N VAL A 57 -8.83 9.89 -22.08
CA VAL A 57 -7.43 10.20 -22.38
C VAL A 57 -7.32 10.41 -23.87
N ASN A 58 -6.77 11.55 -24.28
CA ASN A 58 -6.41 11.82 -25.67
C ASN A 58 -4.91 11.59 -25.81
N ASN A 59 -4.53 10.62 -26.65
CA ASN A 59 -3.14 10.35 -26.98
C ASN A 59 -2.92 10.57 -28.47
N TYR A 60 -2.25 11.67 -28.82
CA TYR A 60 -1.98 12.07 -30.21
C TYR A 60 -3.23 12.11 -31.11
N GLY A 61 -4.35 12.62 -30.60
CA GLY A 61 -5.61 12.74 -31.34
C GLY A 61 -6.51 11.51 -31.28
N VAL A 62 -6.06 10.40 -30.67
CA VAL A 62 -6.88 9.20 -30.45
C VAL A 62 -7.43 9.23 -29.03
N GLU A 63 -8.75 9.32 -28.91
CA GLU A 63 -9.43 9.25 -27.63
C GLU A 63 -9.62 7.80 -27.17
N SER A 64 -9.31 7.55 -25.90
CA SER A 64 -9.53 6.27 -25.24
C SER A 64 -10.12 6.50 -23.84
N THR A 65 -10.71 5.46 -23.27
CA THR A 65 -11.17 5.47 -21.88
C THR A 65 -10.13 4.77 -21.02
N ALA A 66 -9.64 5.46 -19.99
CA ALA A 66 -8.75 4.93 -18.97
C ALA A 66 -9.48 4.82 -17.62
N LYS A 67 -8.90 4.04 -16.70
CA LYS A 67 -9.39 3.84 -15.34
C LYS A 67 -8.37 4.37 -14.35
N SER A 68 -8.82 4.92 -13.22
CA SER A 68 -7.94 5.36 -12.13
C SER A 68 -8.64 5.22 -10.78
N PHE A 69 -7.87 4.96 -9.73
CA PHE A 69 -8.37 5.07 -8.36
C PHE A 69 -8.56 6.53 -7.99
N ILE A 70 -9.61 6.80 -7.21
CA ILE A 70 -9.90 8.10 -6.61
C ILE A 70 -10.25 7.91 -5.14
N PHE A 71 -10.18 9.00 -4.39
CA PHE A 71 -10.35 9.01 -2.94
C PHE A 71 -11.51 9.95 -2.61
N LYS A 72 -12.56 9.39 -2.03
CA LYS A 72 -13.70 10.15 -1.53
C LYS A 72 -13.49 10.42 -0.04
N THR A 73 -13.45 11.69 0.30
CA THR A 73 -13.33 12.18 1.68
C THR A 73 -14.67 12.08 2.43
N PRO A 74 -14.68 12.17 3.78
CA PRO A 74 -15.90 12.01 4.57
C PRO A 74 -17.00 13.04 4.25
N ASP A 75 -16.62 14.24 3.82
CA ASP A 75 -17.55 15.29 3.39
C ASP A 75 -18.14 15.05 1.98
N GLY A 76 -17.63 14.03 1.28
CA GLY A 76 -18.08 13.61 -0.03
C GLY A 76 -17.21 14.08 -1.20
N ALA A 77 -16.21 14.95 -1.00
CA ALA A 77 -15.35 15.42 -2.07
C ALA A 77 -14.46 14.29 -2.60
N GLN A 78 -14.35 14.18 -3.93
CA GLN A 78 -13.61 13.13 -4.63
C GLN A 78 -12.32 13.69 -5.23
N TYR A 79 -11.21 13.01 -5.04
CA TYR A 79 -9.89 13.45 -5.51
C TYR A 79 -9.21 12.38 -6.35
N ALA A 80 -8.68 12.78 -7.50
CA ALA A 80 -7.66 12.02 -8.22
C ALA A 80 -6.29 12.54 -7.79
N LEU A 81 -5.58 11.76 -6.97
CA LEU A 81 -4.29 12.16 -6.42
C LEU A 81 -3.16 11.79 -7.37
N SER A 82 -2.10 12.59 -7.38
CA SER A 82 -0.86 12.36 -8.15
C SER A 82 0.33 12.15 -7.22
N SER A 83 1.54 12.14 -7.78
CA SER A 83 2.81 11.97 -7.07
C SER A 83 3.08 12.91 -5.90
N TYR A 84 2.30 13.97 -5.74
CA TYR A 84 2.37 14.88 -4.59
C TYR A 84 1.84 14.27 -3.29
N ALA A 85 0.98 13.26 -3.37
CA ALA A 85 0.47 12.52 -2.22
C ALA A 85 1.27 11.23 -1.95
N ASP A 86 2.25 10.92 -2.79
CA ASP A 86 3.03 9.68 -2.74
C ASP A 86 4.33 9.85 -1.94
N PRO A 87 5.00 8.74 -1.55
CA PRO A 87 6.38 8.82 -1.07
C PRO A 87 7.32 9.42 -2.11
N LEU A 88 8.35 10.11 -1.62
CA LEU A 88 9.53 10.40 -2.42
C LEU A 88 10.26 9.09 -2.72
N THR A 89 10.32 8.73 -4.00
CA THR A 89 10.96 7.49 -4.45
C THR A 89 12.40 7.73 -4.87
N PRO A 90 13.29 6.72 -4.70
CA PRO A 90 14.67 6.87 -5.10
C PRO A 90 14.81 6.91 -6.63
N SER A 91 15.79 7.69 -7.09
CA SER A 91 16.28 7.65 -8.46
C SER A 91 17.47 6.69 -8.57
N TYR A 92 17.80 6.24 -9.77
CA TYR A 92 18.98 5.39 -10.02
C TYR A 92 20.28 6.00 -9.47
N SER A 93 20.36 7.33 -9.46
CA SER A 93 21.50 8.11 -8.97
C SER A 93 21.51 8.29 -7.46
N SER A 94 20.41 8.01 -6.76
CA SER A 94 20.32 8.15 -5.30
C SER A 94 21.33 7.21 -4.63
N PRO A 95 22.16 7.68 -3.70
CA PRO A 95 23.23 6.88 -3.13
C PRO A 95 22.73 5.77 -2.19
N ASP A 96 21.71 6.03 -1.38
CA ASP A 96 21.22 5.11 -0.33
C ASP A 96 19.97 4.29 -0.73
N PHE A 97 19.21 4.76 -1.72
CA PHE A 97 17.90 4.23 -2.14
C PHE A 97 16.83 4.28 -1.05
N LYS A 98 17.13 4.84 0.13
CA LYS A 98 16.22 4.83 1.27
C LYS A 98 15.04 5.76 0.98
N ILE A 99 13.82 5.25 1.17
CA ILE A 99 12.62 6.11 1.17
C ILE A 99 12.57 6.86 2.51
N PRO A 100 12.31 8.18 2.53
CA PRO A 100 12.17 8.93 3.78
C PRO A 100 11.11 8.33 4.72
N ASP A 101 11.36 8.41 6.03
CA ASP A 101 10.46 7.85 7.04
C ASP A 101 9.33 8.81 7.43
N ARG A 102 9.40 10.08 7.00
CA ARG A 102 8.41 11.15 7.24
C ARG A 102 7.94 11.77 5.93
N HIS A 103 6.64 12.03 5.84
CA HIS A 103 6.02 12.55 4.63
C HIS A 103 5.12 13.74 4.95
N ALA A 104 5.19 14.78 4.12
CA ALA A 104 4.33 15.95 4.26
C ALA A 104 2.87 15.63 3.90
N GLY A 105 2.68 14.71 2.95
CA GLY A 105 1.40 14.48 2.27
C GLY A 105 0.98 15.67 1.41
N GLN A 106 -0.12 15.51 0.70
CA GLN A 106 -0.73 16.57 -0.10
C GLN A 106 -1.87 17.22 0.69
N ARG A 107 -1.92 18.56 0.68
CA ARG A 107 -3.09 19.30 1.20
C ARG A 107 -4.29 19.15 0.26
N LEU A 108 -5.48 19.03 0.82
CA LEU A 108 -6.74 19.04 0.09
C LEU A 108 -7.44 20.40 0.24
N ALA A 109 -8.46 20.66 -0.57
CA ALA A 109 -9.14 21.94 -0.63
C ALA A 109 -9.87 22.34 0.67
N ASP A 110 -10.29 21.35 1.47
CA ASP A 110 -10.91 21.53 2.78
C ASP A 110 -9.90 21.83 3.91
N GLY A 111 -8.60 21.86 3.60
CA GLY A 111 -7.52 22.04 4.56
C GLY A 111 -7.01 20.75 5.20
N SER A 112 -7.63 19.60 4.91
CA SER A 112 -7.11 18.29 5.30
C SER A 112 -5.82 17.93 4.55
N ARG A 113 -5.17 16.85 4.98
CA ARG A 113 -3.98 16.31 4.32
C ARG A 113 -4.13 14.82 4.06
N ILE A 114 -3.55 14.34 2.98
CA ILE A 114 -3.57 12.93 2.61
C ILE A 114 -2.20 12.46 2.15
N PHE A 115 -1.85 11.24 2.51
CA PHE A 115 -0.68 10.53 2.03
C PHE A 115 -1.11 9.13 1.60
N ILE A 116 -0.72 8.72 0.40
CA ILE A 116 -1.09 7.43 -0.16
C ILE A 116 0.14 6.66 -0.62
N CYS A 117 0.03 5.34 -0.63
CA CYS A 117 0.83 4.53 -1.50
C CYS A 117 -0.03 3.67 -2.43
N CYS A 118 0.21 3.75 -3.74
CA CYS A 118 0.89 4.85 -4.40
C CYS A 118 0.08 5.18 -5.66
N SER A 119 0.01 6.46 -6.03
CA SER A 119 -0.59 6.87 -7.28
C SER A 119 0.16 6.24 -8.45
N ASP A 120 -0.52 6.11 -9.59
CA ASP A 120 0.09 5.53 -10.79
C ASP A 120 1.31 6.36 -11.27
N SER A 121 1.35 7.66 -10.92
CA SER A 121 2.45 8.57 -11.26
C SER A 121 3.66 8.49 -10.31
N GLY A 122 3.50 7.98 -9.10
CA GLY A 122 4.60 7.77 -8.15
C GLY A 122 5.16 6.35 -8.16
N ALA A 123 4.54 5.42 -8.89
CA ALA A 123 5.01 4.06 -9.03
C ALA A 123 6.34 4.00 -9.80
N THR A 124 7.29 3.20 -9.30
CA THR A 124 8.62 3.05 -9.91
C THR A 124 9.12 1.60 -9.87
N THR A 125 9.95 1.23 -10.84
CA THR A 125 10.63 -0.08 -10.85
C THR A 125 11.72 -0.19 -9.79
N TYR A 126 12.22 0.93 -9.26
CA TYR A 126 13.26 0.93 -8.21
C TYR A 126 12.72 0.62 -6.81
N ALA A 127 11.40 0.69 -6.61
CA ALA A 127 10.74 0.43 -5.34
C ALA A 127 9.44 -0.35 -5.61
N GLU A 128 9.53 -1.68 -5.65
CA GLU A 128 8.40 -2.56 -6.00
C GLU A 128 7.15 -2.31 -5.14
N ILE A 129 7.32 -1.87 -3.88
CA ILE A 129 6.21 -1.56 -2.99
C ILE A 129 5.24 -0.49 -3.53
N THR A 130 5.73 0.37 -4.42
CA THR A 130 4.95 1.45 -5.03
C THR A 130 4.04 0.98 -6.17
N LYS A 131 4.19 -0.26 -6.64
CA LYS A 131 3.40 -0.84 -7.73
C LYS A 131 2.15 -1.53 -7.21
N GLN A 132 1.17 -0.73 -6.81
CA GLN A 132 -0.09 -1.21 -6.24
C GLN A 132 -1.20 -1.12 -7.29
N ASP A 133 -1.34 -2.16 -8.13
CA ASP A 133 -2.22 -2.13 -9.30
C ASP A 133 -3.70 -2.39 -8.92
N TYR A 134 -3.95 -3.15 -7.86
CA TYR A 134 -5.31 -3.56 -7.45
C TYR A 134 -5.77 -2.97 -6.13
N MET A 135 -4.91 -2.24 -5.41
CA MET A 135 -5.25 -1.63 -4.14
C MET A 135 -4.51 -0.32 -3.93
N LYS A 136 -4.97 0.51 -2.99
CA LYS A 136 -4.25 1.68 -2.47
C LYS A 136 -4.37 1.67 -0.95
N PHE A 137 -3.38 2.22 -0.28
CA PHE A 137 -3.40 2.41 1.17
C PHE A 137 -2.83 3.76 1.52
N GLY A 138 -3.14 4.27 2.70
CA GLY A 138 -2.76 5.63 3.03
C GLY A 138 -3.30 6.08 4.37
N ALA A 139 -3.05 7.36 4.64
CA ALA A 139 -3.52 8.04 5.82
C ALA A 139 -4.08 9.41 5.42
N TRP A 140 -5.15 9.80 6.09
CA TRP A 140 -5.77 11.11 5.97
C TRP A 140 -5.83 11.76 7.34
N ILE A 141 -5.50 13.04 7.38
CA ILE A 141 -5.62 13.91 8.57
C ILE A 141 -6.63 15.00 8.20
N GLY A 142 -7.81 14.95 8.83
CA GLY A 142 -8.89 15.89 8.64
C GLY A 142 -8.55 17.31 9.10
N PRO A 143 -9.39 18.29 8.71
CA PRO A 143 -9.14 19.69 9.04
C PRO A 143 -9.17 19.96 10.55
N ASN A 144 -9.87 19.12 11.33
CA ASN A 144 -9.92 19.21 12.79
C ASN A 144 -8.98 18.21 13.48
N GLY A 145 -8.08 17.57 12.73
CA GLY A 145 -7.13 16.59 13.26
C GLY A 145 -7.68 15.17 13.38
N GLU A 146 -8.86 14.87 12.80
CA GLU A 146 -9.34 13.49 12.67
C GLU A 146 -8.34 12.66 11.87
N ILE A 147 -8.13 11.41 12.25
CA ILE A 147 -7.19 10.51 11.56
C ILE A 147 -7.97 9.34 11.01
N ASP A 148 -7.75 9.05 9.73
CA ASP A 148 -8.16 7.78 9.13
C ASP A 148 -6.97 7.13 8.42
N LEU A 149 -6.66 5.90 8.84
CA LEU A 149 -5.73 5.03 8.13
C LEU A 149 -6.56 4.03 7.34
N PHE A 150 -6.28 3.94 6.04
CA PHE A 150 -7.14 3.22 5.11
C PHE A 150 -6.36 2.36 4.12
N ALA A 151 -6.92 1.23 3.77
CA ALA A 151 -6.48 0.36 2.69
C ALA A 151 -7.71 -0.16 1.94
N GLY A 152 -7.61 -0.31 0.63
CA GLY A 152 -8.75 -0.79 -0.14
C GLY A 152 -8.43 -0.97 -1.61
N GLY A 153 -9.29 -1.70 -2.30
CA GLY A 153 -9.00 -2.15 -3.65
C GLY A 153 -9.93 -3.27 -4.08
N PHE A 154 -9.54 -3.98 -5.13
CA PHE A 154 -10.23 -5.19 -5.59
C PHE A 154 -9.69 -6.42 -4.86
N PRO A 155 -10.47 -7.04 -3.96
CA PRO A 155 -10.06 -8.30 -3.35
C PRO A 155 -9.80 -9.37 -4.42
N VAL A 156 -9.00 -10.37 -4.06
CA VAL A 156 -8.88 -11.60 -4.86
C VAL A 156 -10.28 -12.17 -5.11
N GLY A 157 -10.52 -12.69 -6.33
CA GLY A 157 -11.85 -13.17 -6.75
C GLY A 157 -12.85 -12.06 -7.12
N LYS A 158 -12.49 -10.79 -6.95
CA LYS A 158 -13.32 -9.62 -7.28
C LYS A 158 -12.67 -8.66 -8.27
N THR A 159 -11.51 -9.02 -8.80
CA THR A 159 -10.82 -8.20 -9.81
C THR A 159 -11.64 -8.10 -11.10
N PRO A 160 -11.58 -6.98 -11.83
CA PRO A 160 -12.16 -6.87 -13.15
C PRO A 160 -11.62 -7.95 -14.10
N PRO A 161 -12.47 -8.51 -15.00
CA PRO A 161 -11.99 -9.41 -16.03
C PRO A 161 -11.01 -8.69 -16.97
N PRO A 162 -10.06 -9.41 -17.59
CA PRO A 162 -9.21 -8.85 -18.62
C PRO A 162 -10.05 -8.45 -19.83
N LYS A 163 -9.54 -7.50 -20.62
CA LYS A 163 -10.21 -7.05 -21.86
C LYS A 163 -10.38 -8.17 -22.89
N TRP A 164 -9.53 -9.20 -22.85
CA TRP A 164 -9.54 -10.33 -23.76
C TRP A 164 -9.22 -11.62 -23.00
N GLY A 165 -9.86 -12.73 -23.39
CA GLY A 165 -9.66 -14.06 -22.79
C GLY A 165 -10.73 -14.47 -21.78
N SER A 166 -10.62 -15.69 -21.28
CA SER A 166 -11.48 -16.19 -20.20
C SER A 166 -10.94 -15.74 -18.83
N HIS A 167 -11.86 -15.49 -17.90
CA HIS A 167 -11.54 -15.12 -16.52
C HIS A 167 -12.38 -15.96 -15.57
N THR A 168 -11.70 -16.78 -14.77
CA THR A 168 -12.30 -17.49 -13.66
C THR A 168 -11.78 -16.82 -12.38
N PRO A 169 -12.65 -16.12 -11.62
CA PRO A 169 -12.21 -15.47 -10.39
C PRO A 169 -11.72 -16.50 -9.37
N GLU A 170 -10.60 -16.22 -8.71
CA GLU A 170 -10.10 -17.11 -7.65
C GLU A 170 -11.01 -17.07 -6.42
N THR A 171 -11.30 -18.22 -5.83
CA THR A 171 -12.16 -18.32 -4.64
C THR A 171 -11.39 -18.69 -3.37
N LYS A 172 -10.14 -19.16 -3.50
CA LYS A 172 -9.21 -19.46 -2.40
C LYS A 172 -7.77 -19.51 -2.92
N GLY A 173 -6.80 -19.35 -2.01
CA GLY A 173 -5.38 -19.58 -2.29
C GLY A 173 -4.93 -21.02 -2.02
N THR A 174 -3.79 -21.40 -2.56
CA THR A 174 -3.03 -22.63 -2.23
C THR A 174 -1.55 -22.27 -2.09
N GLY A 175 -0.80 -23.13 -1.39
CA GLY A 175 0.64 -22.92 -1.21
C GLY A 175 0.96 -21.71 -0.34
N LYS A 176 2.04 -21.01 -0.68
CA LYS A 176 2.61 -19.96 0.17
C LYS A 176 2.99 -18.73 -0.64
N ILE A 177 2.72 -17.55 -0.10
CA ILE A 177 3.12 -16.27 -0.68
C ILE A 177 3.80 -15.44 0.40
N THR A 178 4.99 -14.92 0.10
CA THR A 178 5.65 -13.90 0.90
C THR A 178 5.45 -12.56 0.23
N TYR A 179 4.90 -11.61 0.97
CA TYR A 179 4.65 -10.24 0.54
C TYR A 179 5.71 -9.34 1.12
N GLN A 180 6.23 -8.43 0.30
CA GLN A 180 6.93 -7.25 0.78
C GLN A 180 5.88 -6.20 1.13
N VAL A 181 5.88 -5.74 2.37
CA VAL A 181 4.88 -4.81 2.90
C VAL A 181 5.51 -3.50 3.37
N TRP A 182 4.68 -2.47 3.52
CA TRP A 182 5.09 -1.18 4.06
C TRP A 182 3.96 -0.58 4.90
N GLY A 183 4.31 -0.14 6.12
CA GLY A 183 3.37 0.38 7.10
C GLY A 183 3.34 1.90 7.12
N ILE A 184 2.16 2.47 7.32
CA ILE A 184 1.90 3.90 7.52
C ILE A 184 1.23 4.09 8.88
N ARG A 185 1.69 5.10 9.62
CA ARG A 185 1.04 5.64 10.82
C ARG A 185 0.83 7.15 10.67
N VAL A 186 -0.02 7.71 11.52
CA VAL A 186 0.02 9.13 11.84
C VAL A 186 0.51 9.28 13.27
N LYS A 187 1.61 10.02 13.44
CA LYS A 187 2.23 10.28 14.74
C LYS A 187 2.62 11.74 14.83
N ASP A 188 2.24 12.40 15.93
CA ASP A 188 2.50 13.82 16.16
C ASP A 188 2.05 14.74 15.00
N GLY A 189 0.91 14.38 14.37
CA GLY A 189 0.36 15.11 13.22
C GLY A 189 1.15 14.96 11.91
N GLN A 190 2.07 13.99 11.84
CA GLN A 190 2.88 13.68 10.65
C GLN A 190 2.54 12.29 10.12
N PHE A 191 2.60 12.14 8.79
CA PHE A 191 2.60 10.83 8.17
C PHE A 191 3.98 10.22 8.31
N VAL A 192 4.05 9.06 8.94
CA VAL A 192 5.31 8.34 9.16
C VAL A 192 5.19 6.92 8.65
N THR A 193 6.29 6.38 8.15
CA THR A 193 6.31 5.09 7.47
C THR A 193 7.37 4.16 8.04
N SER A 194 7.09 2.86 7.98
CA SER A 194 8.04 1.84 8.37
C SER A 194 9.31 1.92 7.51
N SER A 195 10.42 1.41 8.02
CA SER A 195 11.69 1.41 7.30
C SER A 195 11.55 0.71 5.94
N TYR A 196 12.01 1.38 4.88
CA TYR A 196 12.08 0.80 3.56
C TYR A 196 13.31 1.29 2.80
N THR A 197 14.14 0.33 2.39
CA THR A 197 15.29 0.55 1.51
C THR A 197 15.28 -0.56 0.48
N PRO A 198 14.83 -0.31 -0.76
CA PRO A 198 14.83 -1.29 -1.82
C PRO A 198 16.25 -1.66 -2.24
N PRO A 199 16.45 -2.85 -2.82
CA PRO A 199 17.75 -3.25 -3.33
C PRO A 199 18.19 -2.38 -4.51
N LYS A 200 19.40 -1.83 -4.40
CA LYS A 200 20.10 -1.15 -5.48
C LYS A 200 20.92 -2.15 -6.29
N ASN A 201 20.24 -2.93 -7.09
CA ASN A 201 20.83 -3.73 -8.16
C ASN A 201 20.38 -3.15 -9.51
N SER A 202 21.23 -3.20 -10.53
CA SER A 202 20.95 -2.64 -11.85
C SER A 202 19.78 -3.38 -12.50
N SER A 203 18.55 -2.88 -12.27
CA SER A 203 17.29 -3.31 -12.90
C SER A 203 16.95 -4.81 -12.84
N SER A 204 17.67 -5.59 -12.03
CA SER A 204 17.56 -7.05 -11.99
C SER A 204 18.04 -7.61 -10.65
N TYR A 205 17.22 -8.47 -10.04
CA TYR A 205 17.57 -9.27 -8.86
C TYR A 205 18.69 -10.28 -9.08
N LEU A 206 19.20 -10.41 -10.32
CA LEU A 206 20.33 -11.29 -10.67
C LEU A 206 21.65 -10.84 -10.04
N TYR A 207 21.78 -9.58 -9.65
CA TYR A 207 23.00 -9.04 -9.07
C TYR A 207 22.83 -8.71 -7.59
N LYS A 208 23.90 -8.94 -6.82
CA LYS A 208 23.96 -8.55 -5.42
C LYS A 208 23.73 -7.03 -5.30
N PRO A 209 22.82 -6.57 -4.43
CA PRO A 209 22.60 -5.15 -4.21
C PRO A 209 23.89 -4.44 -3.78
N THR A 210 24.07 -3.21 -4.24
CA THR A 210 25.19 -2.34 -3.86
C THR A 210 24.93 -1.59 -2.55
N ASN A 211 23.69 -1.61 -2.06
CA ASN A 211 23.29 -1.11 -0.74
C ASN A 211 22.88 -2.28 0.18
N THR A 212 22.49 -1.96 1.41
CA THR A 212 21.88 -2.91 2.35
C THR A 212 20.36 -2.72 2.34
N PRO A 213 19.59 -3.61 1.71
CA PRO A 213 18.14 -3.47 1.67
C PRO A 213 17.52 -3.65 3.05
N VAL A 214 16.44 -2.91 3.31
CA VAL A 214 15.60 -3.05 4.51
C VAL A 214 14.17 -3.21 4.03
N LEU A 215 13.63 -4.42 4.19
CA LEU A 215 12.33 -4.81 3.68
C LEU A 215 11.53 -5.48 4.80
N SER A 216 10.25 -5.15 4.87
CA SER A 216 9.30 -5.80 5.78
C SER A 216 8.58 -6.92 5.06
N PHE A 217 8.37 -8.05 5.73
CA PHE A 217 7.78 -9.23 5.12
C PHE A 217 6.61 -9.78 5.94
N ILE A 218 5.58 -10.20 5.21
CA ILE A 218 4.47 -11.00 5.74
C ILE A 218 4.30 -12.21 4.83
N THR A 219 4.26 -13.39 5.41
CA THR A 219 4.05 -14.65 4.68
C THR A 219 2.71 -15.23 5.03
N ALA A 220 1.89 -15.47 4.00
CA ALA A 220 0.65 -16.19 4.07
C ALA A 220 0.86 -17.62 3.55
N ASN A 221 0.50 -18.61 4.36
CA ASN A 221 0.46 -20.01 3.95
C ASN A 221 -1.00 -20.48 3.94
N PHE A 222 -1.52 -20.72 2.75
CA PHE A 222 -2.91 -21.13 2.51
C PHE A 222 -3.15 -22.62 2.78
N ASN A 223 -2.09 -23.43 2.87
CA ASN A 223 -2.22 -24.84 3.27
C ASN A 223 -2.49 -24.95 4.78
N SER A 224 -1.87 -24.10 5.60
CA SER A 224 -2.12 -24.01 7.04
C SER A 224 -3.15 -22.97 7.44
N ASN A 225 -3.59 -22.12 6.51
CA ASN A 225 -4.45 -20.96 6.77
C ASN A 225 -3.86 -20.03 7.84
N LYS A 226 -2.54 -19.83 7.80
CA LYS A 226 -1.81 -19.01 8.76
C LYS A 226 -1.00 -17.93 8.06
N LEU A 227 -0.85 -16.81 8.75
CA LEU A 227 -0.02 -15.70 8.32
C LEU A 227 0.87 -15.24 9.48
N ALA A 228 2.12 -14.91 9.18
CA ALA A 228 3.04 -14.31 10.15
C ALA A 228 4.00 -13.35 9.46
N GLY A 229 4.58 -12.42 10.22
CA GLY A 229 5.53 -11.48 9.66
C GLY A 229 5.86 -10.31 10.56
N LYS A 230 6.65 -9.39 10.01
CA LYS A 230 7.14 -8.23 10.73
C LYS A 230 7.23 -7.00 9.82
N ILE A 231 6.71 -5.89 10.33
CA ILE A 231 6.89 -4.55 9.76
C ILE A 231 7.96 -3.84 10.58
N ILE A 232 9.06 -3.49 9.92
CA ILE A 232 10.27 -2.92 10.54
C ILE A 232 10.07 -1.42 10.76
N GLY A 233 10.04 -0.99 12.01
CA GLY A 233 9.93 0.41 12.41
C GLY A 233 11.25 1.18 12.28
N ASN A 234 11.23 2.40 12.80
CA ASN A 234 12.37 3.34 12.88
C ASN A 234 12.05 4.40 13.94
N SER A 235 12.93 5.40 14.11
CA SER A 235 12.74 6.45 15.12
C SER A 235 11.46 7.27 14.91
N ASP A 236 11.01 7.45 13.67
CA ASP A 236 9.86 8.27 13.33
C ASP A 236 8.56 7.47 13.44
N TYR A 237 8.52 6.32 12.78
CA TYR A 237 7.43 5.34 12.83
C TYR A 237 7.20 4.76 14.23
N GLY A 238 8.26 4.67 15.03
CA GLY A 238 8.26 4.00 16.33
C GLY A 238 8.55 2.49 16.19
N PRO A 239 8.12 1.69 17.17
CA PRO A 239 8.49 0.29 17.27
C PRO A 239 7.98 -0.53 16.09
N ASP A 240 8.68 -1.64 15.83
CA ASP A 240 8.26 -2.68 14.90
C ASP A 240 6.84 -3.15 15.20
N VAL A 241 6.19 -3.70 14.18
CA VAL A 241 4.94 -4.45 14.34
C VAL A 241 5.24 -5.92 14.07
N GLU A 242 4.96 -6.78 15.02
CA GLU A 242 5.15 -8.23 14.91
C GLU A 242 3.80 -8.95 14.89
N ILE A 243 3.58 -9.75 13.86
CA ILE A 243 2.46 -10.68 13.72
C ILE A 243 3.03 -12.08 13.91
N LYS A 244 2.88 -12.65 15.11
CA LYS A 244 3.39 -13.98 15.41
C LYS A 244 2.63 -15.06 14.67
N GLU A 245 1.31 -14.95 14.69
CA GLU A 245 0.40 -15.81 13.96
C GLU A 245 -0.96 -15.11 13.83
N ALA A 246 -1.51 -15.12 12.62
CA ALA A 246 -2.85 -14.66 12.30
C ALA A 246 -3.57 -15.73 11.47
N GLN A 247 -4.88 -15.80 11.63
CA GLN A 247 -5.71 -16.77 10.93
C GLN A 247 -6.12 -16.21 9.56
N ILE A 248 -6.01 -17.04 8.53
CA ILE A 248 -6.59 -16.80 7.21
C ILE A 248 -7.97 -17.46 7.19
N ASP A 249 -8.98 -16.70 6.78
CA ASP A 249 -10.33 -17.20 6.50
C ASP A 249 -10.72 -16.80 5.08
N GLY A 250 -10.69 -17.79 4.18
CA GLY A 250 -10.84 -17.59 2.74
C GLY A 250 -9.79 -16.64 2.17
N LEU A 251 -10.22 -15.43 1.79
CA LEU A 251 -9.39 -14.37 1.20
C LEU A 251 -9.23 -13.15 2.12
N SER A 252 -9.59 -13.31 3.39
CA SER A 252 -9.37 -12.35 4.47
C SER A 252 -8.48 -12.96 5.55
N PHE A 253 -7.92 -12.14 6.41
CA PHE A 253 -7.17 -12.59 7.57
C PHE A 253 -7.40 -11.67 8.77
N SER A 254 -7.27 -12.24 9.95
CA SER A 254 -7.40 -11.51 11.21
C SER A 254 -6.59 -12.17 12.32
N GLY A 255 -6.29 -11.41 13.36
CA GLY A 255 -5.54 -11.91 14.51
C GLY A 255 -5.05 -10.79 15.40
N ASP A 256 -3.97 -11.06 16.12
CA ASP A 256 -3.32 -10.08 16.98
C ASP A 256 -1.94 -9.72 16.40
N ALA A 257 -1.54 -8.47 16.61
CA ALA A 257 -0.19 -7.99 16.35
C ALA A 257 0.34 -7.28 17.60
N THR A 258 1.66 -7.21 17.74
CA THR A 258 2.30 -6.51 18.86
C THR A 258 3.22 -5.40 18.37
N SER A 259 3.22 -4.27 19.09
CA SER A 259 4.10 -3.14 18.80
C SER A 259 4.35 -2.35 20.09
N GLY A 260 5.61 -2.08 20.44
CA GLY A 260 5.94 -1.32 21.66
C GLY A 260 5.42 -1.95 22.96
N GLY A 261 5.29 -3.28 23.02
CA GLY A 261 4.70 -3.99 24.17
C GLY A 261 3.17 -3.89 24.28
N LYS A 262 2.49 -3.33 23.27
CA LYS A 262 1.04 -3.29 23.17
C LYS A 262 0.54 -4.33 22.18
N THR A 263 -0.63 -4.89 22.45
CA THR A 263 -1.35 -5.78 21.53
C THR A 263 -2.40 -4.97 20.78
N GLY A 264 -2.45 -5.13 19.45
CA GLY A 264 -3.45 -4.53 18.58
C GLY A 264 -4.17 -5.60 17.75
N LYS A 265 -5.35 -5.24 17.23
CA LYS A 265 -6.19 -6.13 16.42
C LYS A 265 -5.87 -5.97 14.94
N LEU A 266 -5.45 -7.06 14.32
CA LEU A 266 -5.14 -7.15 12.90
C LEU A 266 -6.40 -7.54 12.12
N GLU A 267 -6.68 -6.80 11.06
CA GLU A 267 -7.69 -7.12 10.06
C GLU A 267 -7.13 -6.83 8.66
N GLY A 268 -7.30 -7.74 7.71
CA GLY A 268 -6.85 -7.50 6.35
C GLY A 268 -7.39 -8.48 5.31
N LYS A 269 -7.01 -8.22 4.07
CA LYS A 269 -7.47 -8.93 2.87
C LYS A 269 -6.34 -9.10 1.87
N PHE A 270 -6.51 -10.10 1.01
CA PHE A 270 -5.69 -10.26 -0.18
C PHE A 270 -6.37 -9.56 -1.36
N PHE A 271 -5.57 -8.83 -2.15
CA PHE A 271 -6.04 -8.03 -3.28
C PHE A 271 -5.37 -8.49 -4.58
N GLY A 272 -6.02 -8.22 -5.71
CA GLY A 272 -5.49 -8.55 -7.02
C GLY A 272 -5.65 -10.03 -7.40
N LYS A 273 -4.62 -10.61 -8.03
CA LYS A 273 -4.65 -11.92 -8.67
C LYS A 273 -3.49 -12.77 -8.15
N PHE A 274 -3.77 -13.95 -7.62
CA PHE A 274 -2.73 -14.83 -7.09
C PHE A 274 -1.93 -15.48 -8.21
N ASN A 275 -2.61 -15.95 -9.25
CA ASN A 275 -2.01 -16.71 -10.34
C ASN A 275 -1.36 -15.84 -11.44
N SER A 276 -1.24 -14.52 -11.23
CA SER A 276 -0.59 -13.65 -12.20
C SER A 276 0.91 -13.98 -12.30
N SER A 277 1.46 -13.85 -13.51
CA SER A 277 2.92 -13.90 -13.73
C SER A 277 3.64 -12.65 -13.21
N TYR A 278 2.90 -11.58 -12.90
CA TYR A 278 3.45 -10.35 -12.33
C TYR A 278 3.29 -10.34 -10.82
N ASP A 279 4.33 -9.91 -10.11
CA ASP A 279 4.31 -9.78 -8.65
C ASP A 279 3.43 -8.62 -8.17
N SER A 280 3.38 -7.51 -8.93
CA SER A 280 2.56 -6.33 -8.62
C SER A 280 1.05 -6.58 -8.71
N ASP A 281 0.66 -7.65 -9.41
CA ASP A 281 -0.74 -8.05 -9.52
C ASP A 281 -1.22 -8.77 -8.26
N THR A 282 -0.32 -9.24 -7.39
CA THR A 282 -0.66 -9.99 -6.18
C THR A 282 -0.38 -9.13 -4.95
N SER A 283 -1.42 -8.65 -4.28
CA SER A 283 -1.27 -7.68 -3.18
C SER A 283 -1.88 -8.15 -1.87
N ILE A 284 -1.44 -7.51 -0.78
CA ILE A 284 -1.98 -7.68 0.57
C ILE A 284 -2.21 -6.29 1.17
N GLY A 285 -3.28 -6.13 1.94
CA GLY A 285 -3.54 -4.89 2.67
C GLY A 285 -4.32 -5.14 3.95
N GLY A 286 -4.10 -4.30 4.95
CA GLY A 286 -4.76 -4.45 6.24
C GLY A 286 -4.47 -3.29 7.19
N LYS A 287 -5.16 -3.32 8.32
CA LYS A 287 -4.98 -2.37 9.43
C LYS A 287 -4.71 -3.12 10.73
N ILE A 288 -4.10 -2.42 11.66
CA ILE A 288 -3.91 -2.85 13.03
C ILE A 288 -4.32 -1.70 13.94
N THR A 289 -5.28 -1.95 14.82
CA THR A 289 -5.78 -0.94 15.77
C THR A 289 -5.34 -1.27 17.19
N PHE A 290 -4.82 -0.28 17.90
CA PHE A 290 -4.31 -0.42 19.26
C PHE A 290 -5.18 0.38 20.23
N ASP A 291 -6.16 -0.26 20.87
CA ASP A 291 -7.16 0.40 21.73
C ASP A 291 -6.55 1.21 22.90
N GLY A 292 -5.32 0.86 23.31
CA GLY A 292 -4.59 1.56 24.37
C GLY A 292 -3.62 2.66 23.92
N ASP A 293 -3.35 2.78 22.62
CA ASP A 293 -2.47 3.80 22.04
C ASP A 293 -2.70 3.90 20.52
N ARG A 294 -3.64 4.76 20.11
CA ARG A 294 -4.01 4.95 18.70
C ARG A 294 -2.87 5.56 17.87
N SER A 295 -1.80 6.08 18.48
CA SER A 295 -0.60 6.52 17.72
C SER A 295 0.18 5.34 17.12
N LEU A 296 -0.08 4.12 17.62
CA LEU A 296 0.46 2.88 17.08
C LEU A 296 -0.41 2.27 15.98
N ASP A 297 -1.65 2.78 15.79
CA ASP A 297 -2.53 2.34 14.72
C ASP A 297 -1.76 2.36 13.40
N THR A 298 -1.83 1.24 12.69
CA THR A 298 -1.02 1.00 11.50
C THR A 298 -1.92 0.57 10.37
N VAL A 299 -1.73 1.14 9.19
CA VAL A 299 -2.21 0.53 7.95
C VAL A 299 -1.03 0.07 7.12
N PHE A 300 -1.19 -1.01 6.39
CA PHE A 300 -0.15 -1.51 5.50
C PHE A 300 -0.73 -1.99 4.18
N GLY A 301 0.12 -1.91 3.16
CA GLY A 301 -0.10 -2.50 1.86
C GLY A 301 1.19 -3.16 1.37
N GLY A 302 1.08 -4.05 0.40
CA GLY A 302 2.23 -4.78 -0.11
C GLY A 302 1.93 -5.57 -1.38
N VAL A 303 3.01 -6.02 -2.01
CA VAL A 303 3.01 -6.84 -3.24
C VAL A 303 3.72 -8.16 -3.00
N SER A 304 3.44 -9.15 -3.83
CA SER A 304 4.17 -10.42 -3.84
C SER A 304 5.66 -10.15 -3.97
N TYR A 305 6.44 -10.70 -3.03
CA TYR A 305 7.88 -10.82 -3.17
C TYR A 305 8.22 -12.17 -3.80
N LYS A 306 7.61 -13.25 -3.34
CA LYS A 306 7.76 -14.58 -3.94
C LYS A 306 6.55 -15.43 -3.63
N LYS A 307 6.21 -16.31 -4.56
CA LYS A 307 5.04 -17.17 -4.51
C LYS A 307 5.38 -18.60 -4.93
N GLU A 308 4.88 -19.56 -4.16
CA GLU A 308 5.00 -21.00 -4.39
C GLU A 308 3.59 -21.62 -4.22
N LEU A 309 2.73 -21.43 -5.22
CA LEU A 309 1.30 -21.75 -5.14
C LEU A 309 0.97 -23.23 -5.35
N GLU A 310 1.88 -23.97 -6.00
CA GLU A 310 1.74 -25.40 -6.31
C GLU A 310 2.15 -26.30 -5.14
N SER A 311 2.83 -25.74 -4.12
CA SER A 311 3.24 -26.50 -2.94
C SER A 311 2.02 -26.86 -2.09
N THR A 312 1.82 -28.14 -1.79
CA THR A 312 0.69 -28.63 -0.98
C THR A 312 1.10 -29.16 0.39
N THR A 313 2.40 -29.33 0.63
CA THR A 313 2.95 -29.98 1.83
C THR A 313 3.50 -29.00 2.85
N ASP A 314 4.01 -27.84 2.41
CA ASP A 314 4.53 -26.82 3.32
C ASP A 314 3.38 -26.15 4.09
N ARG A 315 3.52 -26.10 5.41
CA ARG A 315 2.54 -25.53 6.35
C ARG A 315 3.12 -24.38 7.19
N GLU A 316 4.40 -24.06 6.99
CA GLU A 316 5.12 -23.04 7.75
C GLU A 316 4.94 -21.65 7.15
N THR A 317 5.11 -20.62 7.98
CA THR A 317 5.06 -19.19 7.58
C THR A 317 6.46 -18.59 7.40
N THR A 318 7.48 -19.44 7.23
CA THR A 318 8.84 -19.01 6.89
C THR A 318 8.86 -18.25 5.56
N HIS A 319 9.57 -17.12 5.54
CA HIS A 319 9.65 -16.25 4.37
C HIS A 319 10.33 -16.94 3.19
N LEU A 320 9.73 -16.78 2.02
CA LEU A 320 10.31 -17.15 0.74
C LEU A 320 11.33 -16.07 0.31
N THR A 321 12.46 -16.47 -0.25
CA THR A 321 13.55 -15.57 -0.68
C THR A 321 13.74 -15.58 -2.21
N LYS A 322 14.00 -14.40 -2.81
CA LYS A 322 14.50 -14.24 -4.18
C LYS A 322 16.00 -14.54 -4.23
#